data_AF-A0A346S4U1-F1
#
_entry.id   AF-A0A346S4U1-F1
#
_cell.length_a   1.000
_cell.length_b   1.000
_cell.length_c   1.000
_cell.angle_alpha   90.00
_cell.angle_beta   90.00
_cell.angle_gamma   90.00
#
_symmetry.space_group_name_H-M   'P 1'
#
loop_
_entity.id
_entity.type
_entity.pdbx_description
1 polymer ?
#
loop_
_entity_poly.entity_id
_entity_poly.type
_entity_poly.pdbx_seq_one_letter_code
_entity_poly.pdbx_strand_id
1 'polypeptide(L)'
;MLAARGEKGRESLIRLSHEIQQVAEKIRSLENKSTDIRRVVDVITEIADQTNLLALNAAIEAARAGEHGRGFSVVADEVRSLAQRTQASTSEIREVIESLVGESQQTATVMQAGLQQVEDNRVLSEQVAQSLNDIGDAIDHITRMGEQIASAAAAREKGGAL
;
A
#
# COMPACT_ATOMS: atom_id res chain seq x y z
N MET A 1 9.13 15.29 -32.18
CA MET A 1 8.31 15.73 -31.01
C MET A 1 7.39 14.64 -30.46
N LEU A 2 6.71 13.83 -31.29
CA LEU A 2 5.82 12.74 -30.84
C LEU A 2 6.56 11.62 -30.08
N ALA A 3 7.69 11.13 -30.61
CA ALA A 3 8.53 10.14 -29.93
C ALA A 3 8.99 10.59 -28.52
N ALA A 4 9.34 11.87 -28.36
CA ALA A 4 9.75 12.45 -27.08
C ALA A 4 8.58 12.58 -26.07
N ARG A 5 7.32 12.68 -26.53
CA ARG A 5 6.15 12.65 -25.65
C ARG A 5 5.78 11.23 -25.23
N GLY A 6 5.87 10.26 -26.15
CA GLY A 6 5.70 8.84 -25.83
C GLY A 6 6.71 8.34 -24.79
N GLU A 7 7.97 8.75 -24.94
CA GLU A 7 9.03 8.38 -24.00
C GLU A 7 8.80 8.95 -22.59
N LYS A 8 8.34 10.21 -22.48
CA LYS A 8 7.95 10.81 -21.19
C LYS A 8 6.79 10.08 -20.51
N GLY A 9 5.82 9.59 -21.30
CA GLY A 9 4.71 8.78 -20.78
C GLY A 9 5.20 7.46 -20.20
N ARG A 10 6.05 6.75 -20.95
CA ARG A 10 6.67 5.49 -20.53
C ARG A 10 7.51 5.64 -19.26
N GLU A 11 8.35 6.66 -19.18
CA GLU A 11 9.12 6.97 -17.96
C GLU A 11 8.22 7.26 -16.76
N SER A 12 7.10 7.94 -16.98
CA SER A 12 6.15 8.27 -15.90
C SER A 12 5.45 7.01 -15.37
N LEU A 13 5.10 6.06 -16.24
CA LEU A 13 4.55 4.76 -15.82
C LEU A 13 5.55 3.91 -15.05
N ILE A 14 6.83 3.92 -15.46
CA ILE A 14 7.90 3.23 -14.72
C ILE A 14 8.07 3.83 -13.32
N ARG A 15 8.10 5.16 -13.20
CA ARG A 15 8.17 5.84 -11.90
C ARG A 15 6.97 5.49 -11.02
N LEU A 16 5.76 5.53 -11.59
CA LEU A 16 4.54 5.18 -10.85
C LEU A 16 4.54 3.72 -10.38
N SER A 17 4.97 2.79 -11.22
CA SER A 17 5.12 1.37 -10.84
C SER A 17 6.08 1.23 -9.65
N HIS A 18 7.22 1.93 -9.69
CA HIS A 18 8.20 1.91 -8.61
C HIS A 18 7.65 2.52 -7.31
N GLU A 19 6.93 3.64 -7.39
CA GLU A 19 6.27 4.26 -6.23
C GLU A 19 5.24 3.32 -5.59
N ILE A 20 4.41 2.66 -6.39
CA ILE A 20 3.43 1.69 -5.88
C ILE A 20 4.12 0.50 -5.20
N GLN A 21 5.21 -0.01 -5.78
CA GLN A 21 6.01 -1.09 -5.16
C GLN A 21 6.59 -0.65 -3.81
N GLN A 22 7.16 0.55 -3.72
CA GLN A 22 7.68 1.09 -2.46
C GLN A 22 6.58 1.23 -1.39
N VAL A 23 5.37 1.66 -1.79
CA VAL A 23 4.22 1.73 -0.87
C VAL A 23 3.83 0.33 -0.40
N ALA A 24 3.76 -0.65 -1.30
CA ALA A 24 3.46 -2.04 -0.95
C ALA A 24 4.47 -2.63 0.05
N GLU A 25 5.77 -2.33 -0.11
CA GLU A 25 6.81 -2.74 0.83
C GLU A 25 6.63 -2.09 2.21
N LYS A 26 6.31 -0.79 2.26
CA LYS A 26 6.02 -0.07 3.51
C LYS A 26 4.81 -0.65 4.24
N ILE A 27 3.76 -1.01 3.50
CA ILE A 27 2.56 -1.65 4.04
C ILE A 27 2.89 -3.04 4.61
N ARG A 28 3.69 -3.85 3.91
CA ARG A 28 4.17 -5.14 4.44
C ARG A 28 5.01 -4.95 5.70
N SER A 29 5.86 -3.92 5.75
CA SER A 29 6.60 -3.59 6.96
C SER A 29 5.68 -3.17 8.12
N LEU A 30 4.57 -2.49 7.83
CA LEU A 30 3.58 -2.09 8.84
C LEU A 30 2.88 -3.33 9.41
N GLU A 31 2.44 -4.25 8.55
CA GLU A 31 1.83 -5.53 8.95
C GLU A 31 2.75 -6.35 9.88
N ASN A 32 4.04 -6.45 9.55
CA ASN A 32 5.03 -7.13 10.40
C ASN A 32 5.17 -6.43 11.76
N LYS A 33 5.29 -5.10 11.79
CA LYS A 33 5.39 -4.34 13.04
C LYS A 33 4.14 -4.50 13.90
N SER A 34 2.96 -4.52 13.30
CA SER A 34 1.70 -4.75 14.01
C SER A 34 1.62 -6.15 14.63
N THR A 35 2.17 -7.15 13.94
CA THR A 35 2.31 -8.51 14.48
C THR A 35 3.27 -8.54 15.67
N ASP A 36 4.36 -7.78 15.63
CA ASP A 36 5.28 -7.65 16.76
C ASP A 36 4.62 -6.98 17.97
N ILE A 37 3.87 -5.91 17.74
CA ILE A 37 3.12 -5.22 18.80
C ILE A 37 2.07 -6.17 19.41
N ARG A 38 1.37 -6.97 18.59
CA ARG A 38 0.41 -7.98 19.08
C ARG A 38 1.06 -8.92 20.08
N ARG A 39 2.26 -9.44 19.76
CA ARG A 39 3.02 -10.33 20.67
C ARG A 39 3.36 -9.65 21.99
N VAL A 40 3.76 -8.37 21.96
CA VAL A 40 4.03 -7.59 23.17
C VAL A 40 2.77 -7.39 24.00
N VAL A 41 1.64 -7.08 23.35
CA VAL A 41 0.35 -6.90 24.03
C VAL A 41 -0.11 -8.20 24.69
N ASP A 42 0.07 -9.35 24.04
CA ASP A 42 -0.27 -10.65 24.62
C ASP A 42 0.54 -10.94 25.90
N VAL A 43 1.84 -10.62 25.90
CA VAL A 43 2.68 -10.71 27.11
C VAL A 43 2.19 -9.78 28.22
N ILE A 44 1.77 -8.55 27.89
CA ILE A 44 1.21 -7.62 28.90
C ILE A 44 -0.11 -8.15 29.45
N THR A 45 -0.98 -8.71 28.62
CA THR A 45 -2.22 -9.35 29.07
C THR A 45 -1.91 -10.50 30.04
N GLU A 46 -0.95 -11.37 29.71
CA GLU A 46 -0.53 -12.47 30.59
C GLU A 46 0.02 -11.95 31.94
N ILE A 47 0.86 -10.92 31.92
CA ILE A 47 1.37 -10.29 33.15
C ILE A 47 0.23 -9.73 33.99
N ALA A 48 -0.76 -9.09 33.36
CA ALA A 48 -1.92 -8.56 34.06
C ALA A 48 -2.79 -9.67 34.67
N ASP A 49 -3.00 -10.79 33.97
CA ASP A 49 -3.68 -11.98 34.50
C ASP A 49 -2.94 -12.57 35.72
N GLN A 50 -1.62 -12.73 35.63
CA GLN A 50 -0.81 -13.21 36.74
C GLN A 50 -0.84 -12.24 37.93
N THR A 51 -0.79 -10.94 37.67
CA THR A 51 -0.88 -9.89 38.71
C THR A 51 -2.25 -9.92 39.39
N ASN A 52 -3.34 -10.10 38.63
CA ASN A 52 -4.69 -10.22 39.16
C ASN A 52 -4.84 -11.46 40.06
N LEU A 53 -4.29 -12.60 39.65
CA LEU A 53 -4.27 -13.82 40.48
C LEU A 53 -3.42 -13.66 41.75
N LEU A 54 -2.27 -12.99 41.65
CA LEU A 54 -1.40 -12.74 42.79
C LEU A 54 -2.07 -11.79 43.80
N ALA A 55 -2.75 -10.76 43.32
CA ALA A 55 -3.55 -9.85 44.14
C ALA A 55 -4.72 -10.57 44.83
N LEU A 56 -5.40 -11.48 44.14
CA LEU A 56 -6.46 -12.30 44.72
C LEU A 56 -5.92 -13.17 45.87
N ASN A 57 -4.78 -13.84 45.68
CA ASN A 57 -4.15 -14.64 46.74
C ASN A 57 -3.75 -13.76 47.93
N ALA A 58 -3.22 -12.56 47.69
CA ALA A 58 -2.88 -11.61 48.74
C ALA A 58 -4.12 -11.14 49.52
N ALA A 59 -5.24 -10.89 48.85
CA ALA A 59 -6.51 -10.53 49.49
C ALA A 59 -7.05 -11.66 50.38
N ILE A 60 -6.94 -12.92 49.92
CA ILE A 60 -7.33 -14.10 50.71
C ILE A 60 -6.46 -14.22 51.98
N GLU A 61 -5.14 -14.06 51.86
CA GLU A 61 -4.23 -14.17 53.01
C GLU A 61 -4.41 -12.98 53.98
N ALA A 62 -4.69 -11.78 53.47
CA ALA A 62 -5.03 -10.62 54.28
C ALA A 62 -6.31 -10.84 55.09
N ALA A 63 -7.36 -11.43 54.48
CA ALA A 63 -8.58 -11.80 55.19
C ALA A 63 -8.31 -12.86 56.28
N ARG A 64 -7.40 -13.81 56.01
CA ARG A 64 -7.00 -14.85 56.96
C ARG A 64 -6.25 -14.31 58.17
N ALA A 65 -5.45 -13.25 57.99
CA ALA A 65 -4.74 -12.56 59.05
C ALA A 65 -5.65 -11.65 59.93
N GLY A 66 -6.93 -11.51 59.58
CA GLY A 66 -7.92 -10.74 60.33
C GLY A 66 -7.52 -9.27 60.47
N GLU A 67 -7.53 -8.75 61.70
CA GLU A 67 -7.22 -7.34 61.98
C GLU A 67 -5.80 -6.94 61.56
N HIS A 68 -4.84 -7.87 61.61
CA HIS A 68 -3.45 -7.62 61.20
C HIS A 68 -3.29 -7.51 59.67
N GLY A 69 -4.24 -8.04 58.90
CA GLY A 69 -4.23 -8.03 57.44
C GLY A 69 -4.93 -6.84 56.78
N ARG A 70 -5.61 -5.97 57.55
CA ARG A 70 -6.43 -4.89 56.99
C ARG A 70 -5.69 -3.97 56.02
N GLY A 71 -4.47 -3.54 56.36
CA GLY A 71 -3.65 -2.71 55.48
C GLY A 71 -3.25 -3.41 54.19
N PHE A 72 -2.92 -4.71 54.28
CA PHE A 72 -2.59 -5.53 53.11
C PHE A 72 -3.80 -5.80 52.20
N SER A 73 -5.00 -5.92 52.77
CA SER A 73 -6.24 -6.10 51.99
C SER A 73 -6.49 -4.93 51.05
N VAL A 74 -6.32 -3.69 51.54
CA VAL A 74 -6.53 -2.48 50.71
C VAL A 74 -5.53 -2.43 49.55
N VAL A 75 -4.26 -2.78 49.81
CA VAL A 75 -3.24 -2.84 48.76
C VAL A 75 -3.55 -3.94 47.74
N ALA A 76 -4.00 -5.11 48.20
CA ALA A 76 -4.37 -6.22 47.31
C ALA A 76 -5.54 -5.83 46.38
N ASP A 77 -6.56 -5.15 46.89
CA ASP A 77 -7.68 -4.67 46.08
C ASP A 77 -7.27 -3.62 45.05
N GLU A 78 -6.36 -2.69 45.41
CA GLU A 78 -5.83 -1.69 44.46
C GLU A 78 -4.99 -2.34 43.35
N VAL A 79 -4.12 -3.30 43.69
CA VAL A 79 -3.33 -4.05 42.70
C VAL A 79 -4.25 -4.84 41.77
N ARG A 80 -5.32 -5.44 42.31
CA ARG A 80 -6.32 -6.16 41.51
C ARG A 80 -7.04 -5.23 40.53
N SER A 81 -7.47 -4.05 41.00
CA SER A 81 -8.09 -3.02 40.17
C SER A 81 -7.17 -2.56 39.05
N LEU A 82 -5.89 -2.31 39.35
CA LEU A 82 -4.89 -1.96 38.35
C LEU A 82 -4.71 -3.07 37.30
N ALA A 83 -4.60 -4.33 37.72
CA ALA A 83 -4.47 -5.45 36.81
C ALA A 83 -5.68 -5.58 35.86
N GLN A 84 -6.90 -5.42 36.37
CA GLN A 84 -8.12 -5.43 35.56
C GLN A 84 -8.16 -4.26 34.56
N ARG A 85 -7.74 -3.06 34.98
CA ARG A 85 -7.64 -1.90 34.08
C ARG A 85 -6.58 -2.12 33.00
N THR A 86 -5.44 -2.72 33.34
CA THR A 86 -4.42 -3.09 32.34
C THR A 86 -4.97 -4.08 31.32
N GLN A 87 -5.72 -5.11 31.75
CA GLN A 87 -6.36 -6.06 30.83
C GLN A 87 -7.32 -5.37 29.87
N ALA A 88 -8.19 -4.50 30.37
CA ALA A 88 -9.12 -3.72 29.54
C ALA A 88 -8.37 -2.90 28.48
N SER A 89 -7.33 -2.16 28.88
CA SER A 89 -6.51 -1.39 27.95
C SER A 89 -5.78 -2.28 26.93
N THR A 90 -5.26 -3.45 27.32
CA THR A 90 -4.65 -4.38 26.35
C THR A 90 -5.66 -4.94 25.35
N SER A 91 -6.93 -5.10 25.75
CA SER A 91 -8.00 -5.52 24.86
C SER A 91 -8.30 -4.43 23.82
N GLU A 92 -8.44 -3.17 24.25
CA GLU A 92 -8.64 -2.03 23.34
C GLU A 92 -7.48 -1.88 22.35
N ILE A 93 -6.24 -2.04 22.83
CA ILE A 93 -5.05 -2.00 21.96
C ILE A 93 -5.08 -3.14 20.94
N ARG A 94 -5.52 -4.35 21.33
CA ARG A 94 -5.64 -5.50 20.41
C ARG A 94 -6.63 -5.21 19.29
N GLU A 95 -7.78 -4.60 19.59
CA GLU A 95 -8.77 -4.19 18.59
C GLU A 95 -8.18 -3.17 17.59
N VAL A 96 -7.44 -2.19 18.08
CA VAL A 96 -6.75 -1.20 17.22
C VAL A 96 -5.72 -1.87 16.31
N ILE A 97 -4.93 -2.82 16.83
CA ILE A 97 -3.94 -3.56 16.03
C ILE A 97 -4.63 -4.40 14.96
N GLU A 98 -5.77 -5.03 15.28
CA GLU A 98 -6.55 -5.81 14.31
C GLU A 98 -7.11 -4.94 13.19
N SER A 99 -7.66 -3.78 13.53
CA SER A 99 -8.11 -2.79 12.53
C SER A 99 -6.95 -2.38 11.62
N LEU A 100 -5.78 -2.09 12.20
CA LEU A 100 -4.62 -1.62 11.45
C LEU A 100 -4.03 -2.70 10.52
N VAL A 101 -4.05 -3.97 10.93
CA VAL A 101 -3.70 -5.10 10.06
C VAL A 101 -4.70 -5.23 8.91
N GLY A 102 -6.01 -5.14 9.20
CA GLY A 102 -7.05 -5.18 8.18
C GLY A 102 -6.91 -4.07 7.13
N GLU A 103 -6.73 -2.82 7.58
CA GLU A 103 -6.51 -1.66 6.71
C GLU A 103 -5.23 -1.79 5.87
N SER A 104 -4.16 -2.34 6.45
CA SER A 104 -2.91 -2.62 5.73
C SER A 104 -3.14 -3.64 4.61
N GLN A 105 -3.89 -4.71 4.88
CA GLN A 105 -4.19 -5.75 3.89
C GLN A 105 -5.08 -5.23 2.75
N GLN A 106 -6.07 -4.41 3.08
CA GLN A 106 -6.91 -3.73 2.10
C GLN A 106 -6.07 -2.80 1.22
N THR A 107 -5.17 -2.01 1.83
CA THR A 107 -4.26 -1.12 1.10
C THR A 107 -3.34 -1.90 0.17
N ALA A 108 -2.78 -3.03 0.62
CA ALA A 108 -1.96 -3.91 -0.21
C ALA A 108 -2.72 -4.42 -1.45
N THR A 109 -3.99 -4.78 -1.27
CA THR A 109 -4.87 -5.21 -2.38
C THR A 109 -5.07 -4.10 -3.40
N VAL A 110 -5.33 -2.87 -2.94
CA VAL A 110 -5.48 -1.70 -3.81
C VAL A 110 -4.18 -1.39 -4.55
N MET A 111 -3.03 -1.51 -3.90
CA MET A 111 -1.72 -1.32 -4.55
C MET A 111 -1.46 -2.38 -5.63
N GLN A 112 -1.85 -3.64 -5.39
CA GLN A 112 -1.71 -4.70 -6.38
C GLN A 112 -2.60 -4.46 -7.61
N ALA A 113 -3.84 -4.01 -7.40
CA ALA A 113 -4.71 -3.58 -8.50
C ALA A 113 -4.11 -2.37 -9.25
N GLY A 114 -3.51 -1.42 -8.53
CA GLY A 114 -2.81 -0.27 -9.11
C GLY A 114 -1.64 -0.68 -10.00
N LEU A 115 -0.84 -1.68 -9.60
CA LEU A 115 0.24 -2.23 -10.43
C LEU A 115 -0.29 -2.84 -11.72
N GLN A 116 -1.40 -3.59 -11.66
CA GLN A 116 -2.02 -4.16 -12.85
C GLN A 116 -2.48 -3.04 -13.81
N GLN A 117 -3.12 -2.00 -13.29
CA GLN A 117 -3.58 -0.88 -14.09
C GLN A 117 -2.43 -0.10 -14.75
N VAL A 118 -1.29 0.04 -14.07
CA VAL A 118 -0.08 0.64 -14.65
C VAL A 118 0.45 -0.20 -15.82
N GLU A 119 0.45 -1.53 -15.67
CA GLU A 119 0.89 -2.44 -16.74
C GLU A 119 -0.06 -2.40 -17.95
N ASP A 120 -1.36 -2.41 -17.72
CA ASP A 120 -2.36 -2.27 -18.78
C ASP A 120 -2.19 -0.93 -19.53
N ASN A 121 -1.92 0.15 -18.79
CA ASN A 121 -1.66 1.47 -19.37
C ASN A 121 -0.35 1.51 -20.17
N ARG A 122 0.67 0.77 -19.74
CA ARG A 122 1.94 0.62 -20.47
C ARG A 122 1.70 -0.03 -21.82
N VAL A 123 0.96 -1.15 -21.85
CA VAL A 123 0.62 -1.86 -23.10
C VAL A 123 -0.20 -0.95 -24.04
N LEU A 124 -1.21 -0.26 -23.52
CA LEU A 124 -2.01 0.67 -24.32
C LEU A 124 -1.16 1.81 -24.90
N SER A 125 -0.25 2.37 -24.10
CA SER A 125 0.66 3.43 -24.55
C SER A 125 1.59 2.96 -25.68
N GLU A 126 2.05 1.71 -25.63
CA GLU A 126 2.84 1.09 -26.71
C GLU A 126 2.03 0.92 -28.00
N GLN A 127 0.78 0.49 -27.89
CA GLN A 127 -0.12 0.37 -29.04
C GLN A 127 -0.41 1.73 -29.70
N VAL A 128 -0.62 2.76 -28.88
CA VAL A 128 -0.81 4.14 -29.38
C VAL A 128 0.46 4.64 -30.06
N ALA A 129 1.63 4.41 -29.47
CA ALA A 129 2.91 4.79 -30.08
C ALA A 129 3.13 4.11 -31.43
N GLN A 130 2.80 2.81 -31.55
CA GLN A 130 2.88 2.09 -32.81
C GLN A 130 1.91 2.66 -33.85
N SER A 131 0.64 2.88 -33.49
CA SER A 131 -0.37 3.43 -34.40
C SER A 131 0.04 4.81 -34.94
N LEU A 132 0.69 5.64 -34.12
CA LEU A 132 1.19 6.95 -34.53
C LEU A 132 2.38 6.83 -35.50
N ASN A 133 3.25 5.84 -35.34
CA ASN A 133 4.32 5.57 -36.31
C ASN A 133 3.73 5.12 -37.66
N ASP A 134 2.76 4.22 -37.65
CA ASP A 134 2.09 3.74 -38.87
C ASP A 134 1.40 4.90 -39.63
N ILE A 135 0.78 5.84 -38.90
CA ILE A 135 0.21 7.07 -39.48
C ILE A 135 1.31 7.95 -40.09
N GLY A 136 2.46 8.10 -39.41
CA GLY A 136 3.61 8.83 -39.92
C GLY A 136 4.10 8.26 -41.25
N ASP A 137 4.30 6.95 -41.31
CA ASP A 137 4.75 6.25 -42.52
C ASP A 137 3.75 6.40 -43.68
N ALA A 138 2.44 6.35 -43.38
CA ALA A 138 1.39 6.58 -44.36
C ALA A 138 1.41 8.00 -44.92
N ILE A 139 1.63 9.02 -44.07
CA ILE A 139 1.76 10.42 -44.50
C ILE A 139 3.00 10.62 -45.38
N ASP A 140 4.14 10.01 -45.03
CA ASP A 140 5.37 10.08 -45.83
C ASP A 140 5.19 9.39 -47.20
N HIS A 141 4.42 8.31 -47.25
CA HIS A 141 4.05 7.66 -48.51
C HIS A 141 3.16 8.56 -49.38
N ILE A 142 2.14 9.19 -48.80
CA ILE A 142 1.25 10.13 -49.51
C ILE A 142 2.03 11.33 -50.05
N THR A 143 2.94 11.89 -49.25
CA THR A 143 3.77 13.04 -49.66
C THR A 143 4.64 12.69 -50.87
N ARG A 144 5.32 11.53 -50.84
CA ARG A 144 6.13 11.05 -51.96
C ARG A 144 5.30 10.82 -53.23
N MET A 145 4.11 10.23 -53.09
CA MET A 145 3.19 10.08 -54.23
C MET A 145 2.77 11.44 -54.81
N GLY A 146 2.48 12.42 -53.95
CA GLY A 146 2.16 13.78 -54.36
C GLY A 146 3.29 14.45 -55.16
N GLU A 147 4.54 14.30 -54.70
CA GLU A 147 5.73 14.79 -55.40
C GLU A 147 5.91 14.13 -56.78
N GLN A 148 5.71 12.82 -56.86
CA GLN A 148 5.77 12.08 -58.13
C GLN A 148 4.69 12.53 -59.13
N ILE A 149 3.47 12.74 -58.66
CA ILE A 149 2.36 13.24 -59.48
C ILE A 149 2.68 14.65 -59.99
N ALA A 150 3.15 15.54 -59.12
CA ALA A 150 3.52 16.90 -59.49
C ALA A 150 4.66 16.91 -60.53
N SER A 151 5.68 16.07 -60.34
CA SER A 151 6.78 15.90 -61.29
C SER A 151 6.30 15.39 -62.65
N ALA A 152 5.43 14.38 -62.67
CA ALA A 152 4.86 13.82 -63.89
C ALA A 152 3.98 14.83 -64.65
N ALA A 153 3.20 15.64 -63.92
CA ALA A 153 2.38 16.71 -64.50
C ALA A 153 3.27 17.78 -65.16
N ALA A 154 4.32 18.24 -64.47
CA ALA A 154 5.27 19.22 -65.01
C ALA A 154 6.02 18.71 -66.26
N ALA A 155 6.35 17.41 -66.30
CA ALA A 155 6.98 16.79 -67.47
C ALA A 155 6.05 16.76 -68.69
N ARG A 156 4.76 16.49 -68.50
CA ARG A 156 3.76 16.50 -69.59
C ARG A 156 3.54 17.89 -70.17
N GLU A 157 3.53 18.92 -69.34
CA GLU A 157 3.37 20.31 -69.78
C GLU A 157 4.53 20.78 -70.66
N LYS A 158 5.78 20.38 -70.34
CA LYS A 158 6.95 20.65 -71.19
C LYS A 158 6.96 19.85 -72.50
N GLY A 159 6.37 18.66 -72.52
CA GLY A 159 6.32 17.81 -73.72
C GLY A 159 5.24 18.21 -74.74
N GLY A 160 4.20 18.94 -74.31
CA GLY A 160 3.13 19.43 -75.19
C GLY A 160 3.41 20.79 -75.86
N ALA A 161 4.55 21.42 -75.55
CA ALA A 161 4.95 22.72 -76.09
C ALA A 161 5.97 22.63 -77.25
N LEU A 162 6.19 21.44 -77.80
CA LEU A 162 7.01 21.15 -78.99
C LEU A 162 6.11 20.66 -80.13
#